data_AF-A0A1M6QIZ6-F1
#
_entry.id   AF-A0A1M6QIZ6-F1
#
_cell.length_a   1.000
_cell.length_b   1.000
_cell.length_c   1.000
_cell.angle_alpha   90.00
_cell.angle_beta   90.00
_cell.angle_gamma   90.00
#
_symmetry.space_group_name_H-M   'P 1'
#
loop_
_entity.id
_entity.type
_entity.pdbx_description
1 polymer ?
#
loop_
_entity_poly.entity_id
_entity_poly.type
_entity_poly.pdbx_seq_one_letter_code
_entity_poly.pdbx_strand_id
1 'polypeptide(L)'
;MKAAILKAFGTPLAIETVPDPVLGTGEVIVDVVATRVLSYANEVFSGERKYLLDLPVIPGPGAIGRVRAFGPDATHLAKGDWVFCDPTVRSRDDVVSPDITLQGWVAAGEGGLRLARHFHDGSWAEQMRVPTENVKQLGPMNEAEAVAWCALGTLLVPYGGFLAANLQPGETVLVSGATGNFGSSAVTVALAMGAACVVAPGRNEKVLNDLSRRFGERVRPVKLSGNENDDREQMKRAASGPIDCVLDIMPPSVSSTTVRAAVMTVRPYGRVALMGGVGMLGGAGLELPYPWLMRNCITIKGMWMYPPEATIRLVGLIRSGLIKLDHFAATTFDLDHANDAVAHAAANAGPFKMTVIRP
;
A
#
# COMPACT_ATOMS: atom_id res chain seq x y z
N MET A 1 14.37 11.23 21.90
CA MET A 1 13.32 11.66 20.95
C MET A 1 11.94 11.36 21.49
N LYS A 2 10.93 12.13 21.08
CA LYS A 2 9.51 11.88 21.34
C LYS A 2 8.96 10.80 20.41
N ALA A 3 8.07 9.95 20.90
CA ALA A 3 7.44 8.87 20.15
C ALA A 3 6.03 8.52 20.67
N ALA A 4 5.19 7.99 19.79
CA ALA A 4 3.92 7.35 20.15
C ALA A 4 4.12 5.83 20.25
N ILE A 5 3.89 5.25 21.43
CA ILE A 5 4.23 3.85 21.75
C ILE A 5 2.96 3.06 22.02
N LEU A 6 2.78 1.95 21.31
CA LEU A 6 1.79 0.93 21.66
C LEU A 6 2.38 -0.01 22.71
N LYS A 7 1.96 0.12 23.97
CA LYS A 7 2.48 -0.70 25.08
C LYS A 7 1.88 -2.09 25.14
N ALA A 8 0.57 -2.18 24.88
CA ALA A 8 -0.18 -3.42 24.86
C ALA A 8 -1.34 -3.30 23.86
N PHE A 9 -1.79 -4.41 23.28
CA PHE A 9 -3.00 -4.40 22.46
C PHE A 9 -4.21 -3.93 23.28
N GLY A 10 -5.12 -3.21 22.62
CA GLY A 10 -6.33 -2.66 23.23
C GLY A 10 -6.12 -1.44 24.13
N THR A 11 -4.90 -0.90 24.19
CA THR A 11 -4.58 0.31 24.95
C THR A 11 -4.30 1.50 24.03
N PRO A 12 -4.61 2.75 24.44
CA PRO A 12 -4.17 3.94 23.72
C PRO A 12 -2.64 4.02 23.60
N LEU A 13 -2.16 4.72 22.58
CA LEU A 13 -0.74 5.02 22.42
C LEU A 13 -0.28 5.94 23.55
N ALA A 14 0.87 5.61 24.15
CA ALA A 14 1.54 6.48 25.11
C ALA A 14 2.50 7.41 24.37
N ILE A 15 2.40 8.71 24.61
CA ILE A 15 3.35 9.70 24.07
C ILE A 15 4.48 9.88 25.08
N GLU A 16 5.67 9.41 24.74
CA GLU A 16 6.81 9.35 25.66
C GLU A 16 8.10 9.83 25.01
N THR A 17 9.08 10.20 25.85
CA THR A 17 10.45 10.41 25.40
C THR A 17 11.23 9.12 25.56
N VAL A 18 11.80 8.64 24.46
CA VAL A 18 12.66 7.45 24.38
C VAL A 18 14.08 7.85 23.97
N PRO A 19 15.09 6.98 24.19
CA PRO A 19 16.43 7.20 23.65
C PRO A 19 16.40 7.41 22.13
N ASP A 20 17.28 8.26 21.62
CA ASP A 20 17.45 8.41 20.16
C ASP A 20 17.96 7.09 19.54
N PRO A 21 17.54 6.78 18.30
CA PRO A 21 18.02 5.59 17.62
C PRO A 21 19.53 5.65 17.44
N VAL A 22 20.20 4.52 17.71
CA VAL A 22 21.65 4.40 17.51
C VAL A 22 21.93 3.81 16.14
N LEU A 23 22.81 4.45 15.38
CA LEU A 23 23.20 4.03 14.05
C LEU A 23 24.03 2.73 14.10
N GLY A 24 23.60 1.70 13.36
CA GLY A 24 24.36 0.49 13.07
C GLY A 24 25.00 0.50 11.67
N THR A 25 25.61 -0.61 11.28
CA THR A 25 26.21 -0.78 9.94
C THR A 25 25.12 -1.06 8.90
N GLY A 26 25.19 -0.41 7.74
CA GLY A 26 24.15 -0.53 6.71
C GLY A 26 22.81 0.03 7.13
N GLU A 27 22.82 1.07 7.96
CA GLU A 27 21.61 1.73 8.44
C GLU A 27 21.68 3.24 8.22
N VAL A 28 20.51 3.87 8.32
CA VAL A 28 20.31 5.31 8.19
C VAL A 28 19.39 5.78 9.30
N ILE A 29 19.72 6.90 9.92
CA ILE A 29 18.81 7.64 10.79
C ILE A 29 18.17 8.75 9.95
N VAL A 30 16.85 8.81 9.99
CA VAL A 30 16.03 9.79 9.27
C VAL A 30 15.25 10.62 10.29
N ASP A 31 15.29 11.94 10.14
CA ASP A 31 14.37 12.87 10.80
C ASP A 31 13.01 12.77 10.11
N VAL A 32 12.00 12.32 10.84
CA VAL A 32 10.66 12.11 10.27
C VAL A 32 9.97 13.46 10.15
N VAL A 33 9.47 13.76 8.94
CA VAL A 33 8.72 15.00 8.67
C VAL A 33 7.22 14.71 8.54
N ALA A 34 6.87 13.59 7.93
CA ALA A 34 5.49 13.17 7.77
C ALA A 34 5.39 11.63 7.69
N THR A 35 4.41 11.07 8.38
CA THR A 35 4.12 9.63 8.36
C THR A 35 2.63 9.39 8.24
N ARG A 36 2.25 8.35 7.49
CA ARG A 36 0.85 8.02 7.25
C ARG A 36 0.25 7.21 8.40
N VAL A 37 -1.05 7.42 8.62
CA VAL A 37 -1.87 6.58 9.49
C VAL A 37 -2.77 5.71 8.63
N LEU A 38 -2.67 4.40 8.80
CA LEU A 38 -3.50 3.43 8.10
C LEU A 38 -4.94 3.49 8.62
N SER A 39 -5.92 3.39 7.71
CA SER A 39 -7.34 3.45 8.09
C SER A 39 -7.80 2.32 9.01
N TYR A 40 -7.06 1.22 9.04
CA TYR A 40 -7.31 0.06 9.90
C TYR A 40 -6.30 -0.03 11.06
N ALA A 41 -5.63 1.07 11.41
CA ALA A 41 -4.66 1.11 12.50
C ALA A 41 -5.27 0.68 13.84
N ASN A 42 -6.51 1.11 14.11
CA ASN A 42 -7.28 0.70 15.28
C ASN A 42 -7.47 -0.83 15.36
N GLU A 43 -7.70 -1.50 14.23
CA GLU A 43 -7.85 -2.96 14.17
C GLU A 43 -6.51 -3.70 14.39
N VAL A 44 -5.39 -3.07 14.05
CA VAL A 44 -4.06 -3.60 14.39
C VAL A 44 -3.82 -3.45 15.89
N PHE A 45 -4.08 -2.26 16.44
CA PHE A 45 -3.79 -1.96 17.85
C PHE A 45 -4.76 -2.64 18.81
N SER A 46 -5.98 -2.98 18.38
CA SER A 46 -6.89 -3.83 19.16
C SER A 46 -6.50 -5.30 19.15
N GLY A 47 -5.64 -5.73 18.22
CA GLY A 47 -5.30 -7.14 17.99
C GLY A 47 -6.27 -7.89 17.08
N GLU A 48 -7.33 -7.24 16.58
CA GLU A 48 -8.33 -7.86 15.69
C GLU A 48 -7.69 -8.44 14.42
N ARG A 49 -6.68 -7.75 13.88
CA ARG A 49 -5.94 -8.19 12.70
C ARG A 49 -5.04 -9.41 12.92
N LYS A 50 -4.78 -9.78 14.19
CA LYS A 50 -3.88 -10.89 14.57
C LYS A 50 -2.51 -10.80 13.91
N TYR A 51 -2.01 -9.58 13.74
CA TYR A 51 -0.68 -9.35 13.20
C TYR A 51 0.37 -9.81 14.20
N LEU A 52 1.43 -10.42 13.67
CA LEU A 52 2.60 -10.75 14.45
C LEU A 52 3.39 -9.46 14.69
N LEU A 53 3.16 -8.84 15.84
CA LEU A 53 3.75 -7.56 16.26
C LEU A 53 4.27 -7.73 17.69
N ASP A 54 5.57 -7.50 17.88
CA ASP A 54 6.22 -7.55 19.20
C ASP A 54 5.96 -6.22 19.93
N LEU A 55 5.58 -6.27 21.20
CA LEU A 55 5.23 -5.09 22.00
C LEU A 55 6.16 -4.97 23.22
N PRO A 56 6.47 -3.75 23.72
CA PRO A 56 5.97 -2.44 23.28
C PRO A 56 6.69 -1.95 22.02
N VAL A 57 5.97 -1.27 21.10
CA VAL A 57 6.52 -0.81 19.81
C VAL A 57 6.09 0.62 19.47
N ILE A 58 6.96 1.36 18.78
CA ILE A 58 6.56 2.59 18.09
C ILE A 58 5.94 2.20 16.74
N PRO A 59 4.65 2.44 16.48
CA PRO A 59 4.06 2.07 15.19
C PRO A 59 4.50 3.00 14.06
N GLY A 60 4.12 2.69 12.83
CA GLY A 60 4.24 3.61 11.69
C GLY A 60 4.96 2.98 10.50
N PRO A 61 4.21 2.47 9.50
CA PRO A 61 4.80 1.82 8.34
C PRO A 61 5.23 2.85 7.29
N GLY A 62 6.45 3.33 7.46
CA GLY A 62 7.17 4.19 6.54
C GLY A 62 7.00 5.68 6.83
N ALA A 63 7.86 6.50 6.24
CA ALA A 63 7.95 7.94 6.48
C ALA A 63 8.41 8.70 5.25
N ILE A 64 8.10 9.99 5.23
CA ILE A 64 8.83 11.00 4.47
C ILE A 64 9.68 11.76 5.47
N GLY A 65 10.96 11.92 5.17
CA GLY A 65 11.89 12.53 6.10
C GLY A 65 13.19 13.00 5.46
N ARG A 66 14.09 13.47 6.32
CA ARG A 66 15.42 13.94 5.93
C ARG A 66 16.52 13.09 6.53
N VAL A 67 17.52 12.74 5.73
CA VAL A 67 18.67 11.96 6.22
C VAL A 67 19.43 12.74 7.30
N ARG A 68 19.50 12.18 8.52
CA ARG A 68 20.29 12.73 9.63
C ARG A 68 21.70 12.16 9.64
N ALA A 69 21.81 10.84 9.56
CA ALA A 69 23.07 10.10 9.61
C ALA A 69 22.95 8.78 8.83
N PHE A 70 24.06 8.25 8.35
CA PHE A 70 24.10 7.02 7.57
C PHE A 70 25.42 6.28 7.79
N GLY A 71 25.38 4.96 7.62
CA GLY A 71 26.56 4.10 7.70
C GLY A 71 27.60 4.41 6.60
N PRO A 72 28.87 4.04 6.81
CA PRO A 72 29.96 4.33 5.88
C PRO A 72 29.82 3.65 4.51
N ASP A 73 28.90 2.69 4.38
CA ASP A 73 28.57 1.95 3.17
C ASP A 73 27.52 2.65 2.28
N ALA A 74 26.91 3.74 2.74
CA ALA A 74 26.00 4.55 1.93
C ALA A 74 26.78 5.55 1.05
N THR A 75 27.06 5.18 -0.19
CA THR A 75 27.91 5.94 -1.12
C THR A 75 27.21 7.08 -1.86
N HIS A 76 25.87 7.11 -1.84
CA HIS A 76 25.06 8.07 -2.61
C HIS A 76 24.18 8.98 -1.73
N LEU A 77 24.08 8.72 -0.43
CA LEU A 77 23.28 9.53 0.49
C LEU A 77 24.08 10.73 0.99
N ALA A 78 23.40 11.86 1.11
CA ALA A 78 23.92 13.05 1.79
C ALA A 78 23.02 13.43 2.97
N LYS A 79 23.62 14.06 3.99
CA LYS A 79 22.85 14.64 5.10
C LYS A 79 21.88 15.68 4.55
N GLY A 80 20.63 15.59 4.99
CA GLY A 80 19.54 16.46 4.56
C GLY A 80 18.81 16.01 3.29
N ASP A 81 19.21 14.91 2.64
CA ASP A 81 18.46 14.37 1.51
C ASP A 81 17.01 14.06 1.89
N TRP A 82 16.08 14.37 0.99
CA TRP A 82 14.68 13.96 1.11
C TRP A 82 14.52 12.51 0.71
N VAL A 83 13.93 11.74 1.61
CA VAL A 83 13.81 10.29 1.46
C VAL A 83 12.42 9.80 1.84
N PHE A 84 12.00 8.73 1.18
CA PHE A 84 10.95 7.86 1.65
C PHE A 84 11.59 6.66 2.35
N CYS A 85 11.17 6.41 3.59
CA CYS A 85 11.49 5.22 4.35
C CYS A 85 10.48 4.13 3.98
N ASP A 86 10.89 3.20 3.13
CA ASP A 86 10.09 2.04 2.75
C ASP A 86 9.97 1.07 3.93
N PRO A 87 8.75 0.77 4.42
CA PRO A 87 8.61 -0.12 5.57
C PRO A 87 8.91 -1.58 5.27
N THR A 88 9.02 -1.99 4.00
CA THR A 88 9.14 -3.39 3.61
C THR A 88 10.59 -3.89 3.73
N VAL A 89 11.00 -4.24 4.96
CA VAL A 89 12.36 -4.73 5.24
C VAL A 89 12.46 -6.20 4.91
N ARG A 90 13.58 -6.60 4.32
CA ARG A 90 13.88 -7.98 3.90
C ARG A 90 15.14 -8.48 4.58
N SER A 91 15.24 -9.79 4.81
CA SER A 91 16.50 -10.39 5.28
C SER A 91 17.61 -10.19 4.24
N ARG A 92 18.85 -10.03 4.73
CA ARG A 92 20.04 -9.70 3.92
C ARG A 92 20.98 -10.88 3.68
N ASP A 93 20.58 -12.08 4.09
CA ASP A 93 21.38 -13.30 4.05
C ASP A 93 21.32 -14.05 2.70
N ASP A 94 21.05 -13.31 1.62
CA ASP A 94 21.04 -13.77 0.21
C ASP A 94 20.25 -15.07 -0.03
N VAL A 95 19.08 -15.17 0.62
CA VAL A 95 18.20 -16.33 0.47
C VAL A 95 17.23 -16.15 -0.69
N VAL A 96 16.87 -17.25 -1.35
CA VAL A 96 15.90 -17.26 -2.48
C VAL A 96 14.53 -16.71 -2.08
N SER A 97 14.13 -16.94 -0.83
CA SER A 97 12.87 -16.45 -0.26
C SER A 97 13.17 -15.64 1.01
N PRO A 98 13.43 -14.33 0.89
CA PRO A 98 13.76 -13.51 2.04
C PRO A 98 12.59 -13.43 3.02
N ASP A 99 12.91 -13.46 4.30
CA ASP A 99 11.97 -13.10 5.35
C ASP A 99 11.64 -11.61 5.24
N ILE A 100 10.40 -11.24 5.58
CA ILE A 100 9.90 -9.88 5.39
C ILE A 100 9.20 -9.39 6.67
N THR A 101 9.43 -8.12 6.99
CA THR A 101 8.61 -7.37 7.94
C THR A 101 8.20 -6.04 7.36
N LEU A 102 7.03 -5.55 7.75
CA LEU A 102 6.66 -4.15 7.66
C LEU A 102 7.05 -3.51 8.98
N GLN A 103 8.17 -2.77 8.97
CA GLN A 103 8.77 -2.16 10.16
C GLN A 103 7.74 -1.36 10.96
N GLY A 104 7.68 -1.59 12.28
CA GLY A 104 6.71 -1.00 13.19
C GLY A 104 5.24 -1.40 12.92
N TRP A 105 4.98 -2.49 12.20
CA TRP A 105 3.60 -2.86 11.81
C TRP A 105 3.27 -4.34 11.84
N VAL A 106 3.99 -5.20 11.09
CA VAL A 106 3.72 -6.65 11.04
C VAL A 106 4.93 -7.44 10.54
N ALA A 107 5.21 -8.57 11.19
CA ALA A 107 6.15 -9.57 10.71
C ALA A 107 5.47 -10.69 9.92
N ALA A 108 6.12 -11.19 8.86
CA ALA A 108 5.71 -12.43 8.20
C ALA A 108 6.51 -13.61 8.76
N GLY A 109 5.82 -14.48 9.50
CA GLY A 109 6.41 -15.69 10.09
C GLY A 109 7.50 -15.40 11.13
N GLU A 110 8.15 -16.47 11.60
CA GLU A 110 9.17 -16.38 12.66
C GLU A 110 10.42 -15.63 12.20
N GLY A 111 10.85 -15.85 10.96
CA GLY A 111 12.03 -15.17 10.40
C GLY A 111 11.81 -13.66 10.25
N GLY A 112 10.63 -13.25 9.77
CA GLY A 112 10.20 -11.86 9.76
C GLY A 112 10.12 -11.26 11.16
N LEU A 113 9.76 -12.03 12.19
CA LEU A 113 9.72 -11.56 13.58
C LEU A 113 11.13 -11.35 14.14
N ARG A 114 12.10 -12.22 13.81
CA ARG A 114 13.51 -11.98 14.16
C ARG A 114 14.02 -10.68 13.52
N LEU A 115 13.66 -10.45 12.26
CA LEU A 115 14.00 -9.22 11.55
C LEU A 115 13.33 -7.99 12.19
N ALA A 116 12.05 -8.09 12.54
CA ALA A 116 11.31 -7.04 13.21
C ALA A 116 11.92 -6.71 14.58
N ARG A 117 12.42 -7.67 15.36
CA ARG A 117 13.11 -7.35 16.62
C ARG A 117 14.37 -6.52 16.46
N HIS A 118 15.01 -6.57 15.29
CA HIS A 118 16.16 -5.73 14.98
C HIS A 118 15.73 -4.36 14.42
N PHE A 119 14.85 -4.35 13.42
CA PHE A 119 14.21 -3.14 12.86
C PHE A 119 12.80 -2.98 13.44
N HIS A 120 12.77 -2.67 14.73
CA HIS A 120 11.57 -2.78 15.57
C HIS A 120 10.61 -1.62 15.39
N ASP A 121 11.12 -0.43 15.61
CA ASP A 121 10.31 0.78 15.73
C ASP A 121 10.03 1.41 14.37
N GLY A 122 8.79 1.85 14.21
CA GLY A 122 8.24 2.54 13.07
C GLY A 122 8.49 4.05 13.10
N SER A 123 7.71 4.77 12.31
CA SER A 123 7.90 6.19 12.05
C SER A 123 7.09 7.15 12.89
N TRP A 124 6.28 6.70 13.85
CA TRP A 124 5.52 7.59 14.74
C TRP A 124 6.41 8.09 15.89
N ALA A 125 7.52 8.71 15.52
CA ALA A 125 8.56 9.28 16.37
C ALA A 125 9.31 10.38 15.61
N GLU A 126 10.03 11.26 16.32
CA GLU A 126 10.80 12.35 15.69
C GLU A 126 11.94 11.81 14.78
N GLN A 127 12.47 10.63 15.08
CA GLN A 127 13.51 9.98 14.28
C GLN A 127 13.22 8.49 14.08
N MET A 128 13.73 7.94 12.99
CA MET A 128 13.58 6.53 12.64
C MET A 128 14.90 5.95 12.15
N ARG A 129 15.20 4.72 12.57
CA ARG A 129 16.32 3.92 12.08
C ARG A 129 15.86 2.95 11.01
N VAL A 130 16.49 2.95 9.85
CA VAL A 130 16.03 2.22 8.68
C VAL A 130 17.23 1.55 7.98
N PRO A 131 17.08 0.33 7.43
CA PRO A 131 18.06 -0.26 6.51
C PRO A 131 18.40 0.70 5.36
N THR A 132 19.67 0.79 4.95
CA THR A 132 20.09 1.68 3.83
C THR A 132 19.29 1.43 2.54
N GLU A 133 19.03 0.17 2.18
CA GLU A 133 18.25 -0.19 1.00
C GLU A 133 16.76 0.16 1.09
N ASN A 134 16.25 0.47 2.29
CA ASN A 134 14.88 0.90 2.52
C ASN A 134 14.75 2.44 2.49
N VAL A 135 15.86 3.17 2.39
CA VAL A 135 15.88 4.63 2.22
C VAL A 135 15.92 4.98 0.74
N LYS A 136 14.81 5.52 0.23
CA LYS A 136 14.65 5.85 -1.21
C LYS A 136 14.67 7.36 -1.41
N GLN A 137 15.69 7.87 -2.09
CA GLN A 137 15.80 9.29 -2.41
C GLN A 137 14.61 9.76 -3.24
N LEU A 138 14.00 10.86 -2.81
CA LEU A 138 12.88 11.49 -3.50
C LEU A 138 13.35 12.55 -4.50
N GLY A 139 14.58 13.06 -4.34
CA GLY A 139 15.09 14.23 -5.04
C GLY A 139 14.66 15.55 -4.39
N PRO A 140 14.97 16.72 -5.00
CA PRO A 140 14.69 18.02 -4.42
C PRO A 140 13.19 18.26 -4.18
N MET A 141 12.81 18.64 -2.97
CA MET A 141 11.45 19.04 -2.58
C MET A 141 11.52 20.00 -1.40
N ASN A 142 10.44 20.72 -1.14
CA ASN A 142 10.28 21.51 0.08
C ASN A 142 9.50 20.73 1.16
N GLU A 143 9.52 21.23 2.38
CA GLU A 143 8.87 20.56 3.52
C GLU A 143 7.34 20.49 3.39
N ALA A 144 6.71 21.48 2.75
CA ALA A 144 5.25 21.50 2.56
C ALA A 144 4.76 20.36 1.65
N GLU A 145 5.63 19.82 0.80
CA GLU A 145 5.31 18.67 -0.05
C GLU A 145 5.32 17.33 0.72
N ALA A 146 5.96 17.25 1.90
CA ALA A 146 6.19 15.99 2.61
C ALA A 146 4.90 15.23 2.92
N VAL A 147 3.84 15.95 3.31
CA VAL A 147 2.51 15.38 3.58
C VAL A 147 1.90 14.72 2.34
N ALA A 148 2.04 15.34 1.17
CA ALA A 148 1.51 14.80 -0.09
C ALA A 148 2.28 13.53 -0.50
N TRP A 149 3.59 13.50 -0.26
CA TRP A 149 4.45 12.35 -0.56
C TRP A 149 4.12 11.11 0.29
N CYS A 150 3.42 11.24 1.43
CA CYS A 150 2.91 10.08 2.17
C CYS A 150 1.96 9.19 1.34
N ALA A 151 1.36 9.72 0.26
CA ALA A 151 0.55 8.93 -0.67
C ALA A 151 1.34 7.80 -1.35
N LEU A 152 2.68 7.90 -1.41
CA LEU A 152 3.54 6.87 -1.99
C LEU A 152 3.29 5.50 -1.35
N GLY A 153 3.10 5.45 -0.03
CA GLY A 153 2.82 4.20 0.69
C GLY A 153 1.50 3.53 0.26
N THR A 154 0.50 4.32 -0.16
CA THR A 154 -0.77 3.80 -0.68
C THR A 154 -0.66 3.41 -2.16
N LEU A 155 0.07 4.19 -2.95
CA LEU A 155 0.26 3.97 -4.38
C LEU A 155 1.16 2.76 -4.69
N LEU A 156 2.15 2.48 -3.84
CA LEU A 156 3.10 1.38 -4.03
C LEU A 156 2.46 -0.01 -4.01
N VAL A 157 1.44 -0.21 -3.18
CA VAL A 157 0.75 -1.49 -3.06
C VAL A 157 0.14 -1.92 -4.41
N PRO A 158 -0.79 -1.17 -5.03
CA PRO A 158 -1.32 -1.55 -6.33
C PRO A 158 -0.27 -1.49 -7.45
N TYR A 159 0.76 -0.64 -7.35
CA TYR A 159 1.87 -0.66 -8.30
C TYR A 159 2.60 -2.01 -8.30
N GLY A 160 2.88 -2.58 -7.12
CA GLY A 160 3.39 -3.94 -6.97
C GLY A 160 2.49 -4.98 -7.64
N GLY A 161 1.18 -4.85 -7.47
CA GLY A 161 0.19 -5.72 -8.12
C GLY A 161 0.24 -5.67 -9.63
N PHE A 162 0.31 -4.47 -10.21
CA PHE A 162 0.39 -4.33 -11.67
C PHE A 162 1.74 -4.78 -12.23
N LEU A 163 2.84 -4.59 -11.50
CA LEU A 163 4.13 -5.18 -11.87
C LEU A 163 4.06 -6.72 -11.84
N ALA A 164 3.43 -7.30 -10.82
CA ALA A 164 3.25 -8.74 -10.71
C ALA A 164 2.36 -9.30 -11.84
N ALA A 165 1.31 -8.56 -12.23
CA ALA A 165 0.46 -8.90 -13.36
C ALA A 165 1.04 -8.52 -14.73
N ASN A 166 2.24 -7.92 -14.78
CA ASN A 166 2.90 -7.47 -15.99
C ASN A 166 2.01 -6.59 -16.88
N LEU A 167 1.31 -5.62 -16.29
CA LEU A 167 0.46 -4.66 -17.03
C LEU A 167 1.30 -3.92 -18.09
N GLN A 168 0.83 -3.94 -19.34
CA GLN A 168 1.45 -3.23 -20.45
C GLN A 168 0.69 -1.93 -20.80
N PRO A 169 1.39 -0.90 -21.28
CA PRO A 169 0.74 0.24 -21.91
C PRO A 169 -0.18 -0.21 -23.05
N GLY A 170 -1.37 0.40 -23.14
CA GLY A 170 -2.38 0.06 -24.15
C GLY A 170 -3.37 -1.04 -23.74
N GLU A 171 -3.13 -1.77 -22.65
CA GLU A 171 -4.02 -2.84 -22.21
C GLU A 171 -5.26 -2.33 -21.46
N THR A 172 -6.31 -3.17 -21.42
CA THR A 172 -7.47 -2.97 -20.55
C THR A 172 -7.29 -3.72 -19.24
N VAL A 173 -7.43 -3.01 -18.13
CA VAL A 173 -7.31 -3.57 -16.79
C VAL A 173 -8.61 -3.40 -16.00
N LEU A 174 -8.94 -4.39 -15.18
CA LEU A 174 -10.02 -4.32 -14.23
C LEU A 174 -9.47 -4.23 -12.80
N VAL A 175 -9.98 -3.28 -12.02
CA VAL A 175 -9.60 -3.07 -10.61
C VAL A 175 -10.74 -3.51 -9.71
N SER A 176 -10.66 -4.74 -9.21
CA SER A 176 -11.59 -5.26 -8.21
C SER A 176 -11.29 -4.63 -6.85
N GLY A 177 -12.21 -3.79 -6.37
CA GLY A 177 -12.04 -2.97 -5.17
C GLY A 177 -11.77 -1.49 -5.45
N ALA A 178 -12.04 -1.01 -6.68
CA ALA A 178 -11.73 0.34 -7.16
C ALA A 178 -12.24 1.49 -6.27
N THR A 179 -13.31 1.28 -5.50
CA THR A 179 -13.88 2.34 -4.64
C THR A 179 -13.22 2.46 -3.26
N GLY A 180 -12.25 1.60 -2.93
CA GLY A 180 -11.48 1.68 -1.68
C GLY A 180 -10.27 2.63 -1.77
N ASN A 181 -9.55 2.80 -0.66
CA ASN A 181 -8.35 3.64 -0.61
C ASN A 181 -7.25 3.13 -1.55
N PHE A 182 -6.89 1.85 -1.46
CA PHE A 182 -5.91 1.25 -2.36
C PHE A 182 -6.45 1.07 -3.79
N GLY A 183 -7.73 0.74 -3.97
CA GLY A 183 -8.32 0.53 -5.29
C GLY A 183 -8.41 1.82 -6.13
N SER A 184 -8.79 2.95 -5.52
CA SER A 184 -8.79 4.24 -6.21
C SER A 184 -7.37 4.70 -6.58
N SER A 185 -6.40 4.41 -5.71
CA SER A 185 -4.97 4.56 -6.01
C SER A 185 -4.54 3.64 -7.16
N ALA A 186 -5.07 2.41 -7.23
CA ALA A 186 -4.80 1.48 -8.32
C ALA A 186 -5.30 2.00 -9.68
N VAL A 187 -6.47 2.65 -9.73
CA VAL A 187 -6.95 3.32 -10.95
C VAL A 187 -5.94 4.37 -11.42
N THR A 188 -5.44 5.19 -10.49
CA THR A 188 -4.43 6.23 -10.79
C THR A 188 -3.13 5.60 -11.33
N VAL A 189 -2.63 4.56 -10.67
CA VAL A 189 -1.40 3.87 -11.06
C VAL A 189 -1.54 3.18 -12.41
N ALA A 190 -2.65 2.47 -12.66
CA ALA A 190 -2.89 1.82 -13.95
C ALA A 190 -2.86 2.81 -15.12
N LEU A 191 -3.50 3.98 -14.95
CA LEU A 191 -3.51 5.03 -15.97
C LEU A 191 -2.12 5.61 -16.21
N ALA A 192 -1.35 5.82 -15.14
CA ALA A 192 0.04 6.29 -15.21
C ALA A 192 0.99 5.26 -15.84
N MET A 193 0.70 3.96 -15.70
CA MET A 193 1.38 2.87 -16.40
C MET A 193 0.94 2.72 -17.87
N GLY A 194 0.00 3.53 -18.32
CA GLY A 194 -0.42 3.57 -19.72
C GLY A 194 -1.60 2.66 -20.09
N ALA A 195 -2.35 2.11 -19.13
CA ALA A 195 -3.53 1.29 -19.43
C ALA A 195 -4.53 2.06 -20.31
N ALA A 196 -4.92 1.52 -21.47
CA ALA A 196 -5.87 2.21 -22.35
C ALA A 196 -7.24 2.40 -21.70
N CYS A 197 -7.65 1.44 -20.87
CA CYS A 197 -8.94 1.42 -20.20
C CYS A 197 -8.82 0.80 -18.81
N VAL A 198 -9.49 1.39 -17.82
CA VAL A 198 -9.63 0.87 -16.46
C VAL A 198 -11.10 0.61 -16.16
N VAL A 199 -11.49 -0.66 -16.06
CA VAL A 199 -12.83 -1.07 -15.59
C VAL A 199 -12.84 -1.03 -14.06
N ALA A 200 -13.75 -0.25 -13.50
CA ALA A 200 -13.83 0.03 -12.07
C ALA A 200 -15.17 -0.46 -11.50
N PRO A 201 -15.29 -1.74 -11.14
CA PRO A 201 -16.45 -2.24 -10.42
C PRO A 201 -16.50 -1.74 -8.98
N GLY A 202 -17.70 -1.39 -8.50
CA GLY A 202 -17.93 -1.01 -7.12
C GLY A 202 -19.40 -0.85 -6.75
N ARG A 203 -19.67 -0.79 -5.44
CA ARG A 203 -21.02 -0.52 -4.90
C ARG A 203 -21.25 0.96 -4.60
N ASN A 204 -20.18 1.72 -4.39
CA ASN A 204 -20.25 3.13 -4.03
C ASN A 204 -20.27 4.01 -5.27
N GLU A 205 -21.47 4.34 -5.75
CA GLU A 205 -21.67 5.18 -6.94
C GLU A 205 -21.01 6.56 -6.84
N LYS A 206 -21.00 7.17 -5.65
CA LYS A 206 -20.35 8.48 -5.45
C LYS A 206 -18.87 8.41 -5.80
N VAL A 207 -18.19 7.33 -5.41
CA VAL A 207 -16.77 7.12 -5.71
C VAL A 207 -16.56 6.76 -7.18
N LEU A 208 -17.43 5.95 -7.77
CA LEU A 208 -17.36 5.63 -9.21
C LEU A 208 -17.50 6.88 -10.09
N ASN A 209 -18.42 7.78 -9.72
CA ASN A 209 -18.60 9.05 -10.39
C ASN A 209 -17.38 9.97 -10.19
N ASP A 210 -16.79 9.99 -8.98
CA ASP A 210 -15.57 10.77 -8.72
C ASP A 210 -14.37 10.27 -9.54
N LEU A 211 -14.18 8.95 -9.65
CA LEU A 211 -13.13 8.37 -10.50
C LEU A 211 -13.32 8.76 -11.97
N SER A 212 -14.54 8.67 -12.48
CA SER A 212 -14.86 9.06 -13.86
C SER A 212 -14.63 10.55 -14.09
N ARG A 213 -15.02 11.41 -13.12
CA ARG A 213 -14.77 12.85 -13.17
C ARG A 213 -13.28 13.20 -13.19
N ARG A 214 -12.47 12.50 -12.40
CA ARG A 214 -11.02 12.76 -12.28
C ARG A 214 -10.24 12.31 -13.50
N PHE A 215 -10.57 11.15 -14.06
CA PHE A 215 -9.75 10.46 -15.05
C PHE A 215 -10.40 10.36 -16.44
N GLY A 216 -11.62 10.86 -16.58
CA GLY A 216 -12.34 10.93 -17.84
C GLY A 216 -12.64 9.56 -18.43
N GLU A 217 -12.69 9.52 -19.76
CA GLU A 217 -13.15 8.36 -20.52
C GLU A 217 -12.23 7.14 -20.47
N ARG A 218 -11.04 7.21 -19.85
CA ARG A 218 -10.24 5.99 -19.66
C ARG A 218 -10.74 5.14 -18.50
N VAL A 219 -11.63 5.66 -17.65
CA VAL A 219 -12.26 4.91 -16.56
C VAL A 219 -13.69 4.52 -16.93
N ARG A 220 -14.01 3.24 -16.77
CA ARG A 220 -15.31 2.64 -17.04
C ARG A 220 -15.92 2.13 -15.73
N PRO A 221 -16.75 2.94 -15.05
CA PRO A 221 -17.37 2.53 -13.80
C PRO A 221 -18.41 1.42 -14.04
N VAL A 222 -18.49 0.46 -13.13
CA VAL A 222 -19.52 -0.60 -13.14
C VAL A 222 -20.15 -0.70 -11.77
N LYS A 223 -21.47 -0.49 -11.68
CA LYS A 223 -22.20 -0.66 -10.43
C LYS A 223 -22.46 -2.16 -10.21
N LEU A 224 -21.96 -2.71 -9.11
CA LEU A 224 -22.19 -4.10 -8.77
C LEU A 224 -23.62 -4.32 -8.26
N SER A 225 -24.31 -5.32 -8.81
CA SER A 225 -25.62 -5.80 -8.37
C SER A 225 -25.51 -6.78 -7.20
N GLY A 226 -24.34 -7.41 -7.02
CA GLY A 226 -24.13 -8.48 -6.04
C GLY A 226 -24.44 -9.88 -6.59
N ASN A 227 -24.92 -9.99 -7.82
CA ASN A 227 -25.05 -11.26 -8.54
C ASN A 227 -23.78 -11.53 -9.35
N GLU A 228 -23.08 -12.62 -9.05
CA GLU A 228 -21.78 -12.95 -9.65
C GLU A 228 -21.80 -13.00 -11.19
N ASN A 229 -22.85 -13.58 -11.78
CA ASN A 229 -22.94 -13.73 -13.23
C ASN A 229 -23.26 -12.39 -13.89
N ASP A 230 -24.22 -11.64 -13.34
CA ASP A 230 -24.60 -10.34 -13.89
C ASP A 230 -23.46 -9.33 -13.76
N ASP A 231 -22.77 -9.32 -12.62
CA ASP A 231 -21.61 -8.45 -12.40
C ASP A 231 -20.50 -8.77 -13.39
N ARG A 232 -20.19 -10.06 -13.61
CA ARG A 232 -19.17 -10.48 -14.58
C ARG A 232 -19.50 -10.02 -16.00
N GLU A 233 -20.75 -10.17 -16.44
CA GLU A 233 -21.15 -9.76 -17.79
C GLU A 233 -21.21 -8.24 -17.93
N GLN A 234 -21.62 -7.50 -16.90
CA GLN A 234 -21.54 -6.03 -16.89
C GLN A 234 -20.10 -5.53 -16.97
N MET A 235 -19.18 -6.15 -16.23
CA MET A 235 -17.75 -5.81 -16.28
C MET A 235 -17.16 -6.01 -17.68
N LYS A 236 -17.47 -7.12 -18.34
CA LYS A 236 -17.04 -7.38 -19.73
C LYS A 236 -17.63 -6.39 -20.72
N ARG A 237 -18.91 -6.03 -20.60
CA ARG A 237 -19.58 -5.07 -21.50
C ARG A 237 -19.06 -3.65 -21.36
N ALA A 238 -18.65 -3.26 -20.16
CA ALA A 238 -18.12 -1.92 -19.90
C ALA A 238 -16.69 -1.75 -20.43
N ALA A 239 -15.94 -2.84 -20.60
CA ALA A 239 -14.61 -2.81 -21.19
C ALA A 239 -14.66 -2.37 -22.66
N SER A 240 -13.70 -1.57 -23.09
CA SER A 240 -13.56 -1.15 -24.50
C SER A 240 -12.96 -2.24 -25.41
N GLY A 241 -12.55 -3.36 -24.81
CA GLY A 241 -11.97 -4.52 -25.46
C GLY A 241 -11.80 -5.66 -24.46
N PRO A 242 -11.06 -6.73 -24.80
CA PRO A 242 -10.76 -7.81 -23.87
C PRO A 242 -10.06 -7.29 -22.61
N ILE A 243 -10.44 -7.79 -21.43
CA ILE A 243 -9.76 -7.46 -20.17
C ILE A 243 -8.47 -8.28 -20.09
N ASP A 244 -7.32 -7.64 -20.27
CA ASP A 244 -6.00 -8.28 -20.26
C ASP A 244 -5.53 -8.65 -18.85
N CYS A 245 -5.86 -7.79 -17.89
CA CYS A 245 -5.37 -7.87 -16.52
C CYS A 245 -6.49 -7.60 -15.50
N VAL A 246 -6.49 -8.35 -14.40
CA VAL A 246 -7.31 -8.07 -13.22
C VAL A 246 -6.39 -7.85 -12.02
N LEU A 247 -6.54 -6.72 -11.33
CA LEU A 247 -5.98 -6.52 -9.99
C LEU A 247 -7.12 -6.63 -8.98
N ASP A 248 -7.03 -7.61 -8.08
CA ASP A 248 -7.90 -7.70 -6.91
C ASP A 248 -7.22 -7.12 -5.68
N ILE A 249 -7.91 -6.17 -5.04
CA ILE A 249 -7.47 -5.51 -3.81
C ILE A 249 -8.63 -5.36 -2.82
N MET A 250 -9.53 -6.33 -2.82
CA MET A 250 -10.70 -6.35 -1.93
C MET A 250 -10.32 -6.52 -0.46
N PRO A 251 -11.00 -5.86 0.49
CA PRO A 251 -10.72 -6.02 1.92
C PRO A 251 -11.22 -7.39 2.44
N PRO A 252 -10.73 -7.83 3.62
CA PRO A 252 -11.11 -9.13 4.19
C PRO A 252 -12.59 -9.38 4.43
N SER A 253 -13.40 -8.33 4.55
CA SER A 253 -14.84 -8.43 4.79
C SER A 253 -15.67 -8.74 3.54
N VAL A 254 -15.05 -8.77 2.35
CA VAL A 254 -15.75 -9.02 1.09
C VAL A 254 -15.78 -10.53 0.77
N SER A 255 -16.90 -10.99 0.23
CA SER A 255 -17.07 -12.37 -0.23
C SER A 255 -16.15 -12.69 -1.41
N SER A 256 -15.64 -13.92 -1.43
CA SER A 256 -14.84 -14.46 -2.54
C SER A 256 -15.60 -14.49 -3.87
N THR A 257 -16.94 -14.49 -3.85
CA THR A 257 -17.78 -14.41 -5.06
C THR A 257 -17.53 -13.14 -5.86
N THR A 258 -17.28 -12.01 -5.19
CA THR A 258 -16.99 -10.73 -5.87
C THR A 258 -15.64 -10.78 -6.57
N VAL A 259 -14.64 -11.36 -5.91
CA VAL A 259 -13.31 -11.57 -6.50
C VAL A 259 -13.41 -12.53 -7.68
N ARG A 260 -14.15 -13.64 -7.56
CA ARG A 260 -14.34 -14.61 -8.64
C ARG A 260 -15.05 -14.00 -9.84
N ALA A 261 -16.09 -13.18 -9.63
CA ALA A 261 -16.76 -12.46 -10.70
C ALA A 261 -15.76 -11.64 -11.53
N ALA A 262 -14.88 -10.90 -10.86
CA ALA A 262 -13.85 -10.07 -11.48
C ALA A 262 -12.76 -10.91 -12.18
N VAL A 263 -12.19 -11.89 -11.49
CA VAL A 263 -11.13 -12.77 -12.03
C VAL A 263 -11.58 -13.47 -13.30
N MET A 264 -12.83 -13.96 -13.33
CA MET A 264 -13.38 -14.66 -14.50
C MET A 264 -13.78 -13.75 -15.67
N THR A 265 -13.51 -12.44 -15.59
CA THR A 265 -13.66 -11.52 -16.75
C THR A 265 -12.47 -11.54 -17.69
N VAL A 266 -11.31 -11.97 -17.19
CA VAL A 266 -10.05 -11.89 -17.93
C VAL A 266 -10.09 -12.73 -19.22
N ARG A 267 -9.52 -12.21 -20.30
CA ARG A 267 -9.46 -12.91 -21.59
C ARG A 267 -8.53 -14.15 -21.54
N PRO A 268 -8.58 -15.05 -22.54
CA PRO A 268 -7.55 -16.06 -22.72
C PRO A 268 -6.15 -15.44 -22.73
N TYR A 269 -5.19 -16.12 -22.09
CA TYR A 269 -3.82 -15.68 -21.82
C TYR A 269 -3.70 -14.44 -20.93
N GLY A 270 -4.79 -14.04 -20.29
CA GLY A 270 -4.80 -12.90 -19.38
C GLY A 270 -4.28 -13.24 -17.98
N ARG A 271 -4.07 -12.18 -17.20
CA ARG A 271 -3.25 -12.21 -15.98
C ARG A 271 -4.02 -11.62 -14.80
N VAL A 272 -3.86 -12.21 -13.63
CA VAL A 272 -4.56 -11.82 -12.40
C VAL A 272 -3.53 -11.62 -11.29
N ALA A 273 -3.55 -10.44 -10.67
CA ALA A 273 -2.85 -10.19 -9.41
C ALA A 273 -3.84 -10.19 -8.23
N LEU A 274 -3.59 -11.07 -7.25
CA LEU A 274 -4.34 -11.13 -6.01
C LEU A 274 -3.56 -10.43 -4.90
N MET A 275 -4.05 -9.27 -4.45
CA MET A 275 -3.47 -8.47 -3.36
C MET A 275 -4.46 -8.18 -2.23
N GLY A 276 -5.75 -8.52 -2.42
CA GLY A 276 -6.79 -8.34 -1.43
C GLY A 276 -6.60 -9.22 -0.19
N GLY A 277 -7.31 -8.86 0.88
CA GLY A 277 -7.32 -9.61 2.14
C GLY A 277 -8.47 -10.61 2.26
N VAL A 278 -9.21 -10.88 1.19
CA VAL A 278 -10.36 -11.80 1.19
C VAL A 278 -9.96 -13.17 1.73
N GLY A 279 -10.74 -13.68 2.68
CA GLY A 279 -10.49 -14.95 3.37
C GLY A 279 -9.61 -14.85 4.62
N MET A 280 -8.97 -13.71 4.91
CA MET A 280 -8.17 -13.53 6.13
C MET A 280 -9.01 -13.57 7.42
N LEU A 281 -10.32 -13.30 7.34
CA LEU A 281 -11.28 -13.43 8.44
C LEU A 281 -12.03 -14.78 8.41
N GLY A 282 -11.57 -15.74 7.60
CA GLY A 282 -12.29 -16.97 7.29
C GLY A 282 -13.29 -16.79 6.14
N GLY A 283 -14.10 -17.82 5.87
CA GLY A 283 -15.07 -17.86 4.77
C GLY A 283 -14.71 -18.87 3.68
N ALA A 284 -15.53 -18.91 2.63
CA ALA A 284 -15.31 -19.78 1.48
C ALA A 284 -14.05 -19.35 0.69
N GLY A 285 -13.36 -20.32 0.10
CA GLY A 285 -12.24 -20.06 -0.80
C GLY A 285 -12.66 -19.32 -2.07
N LEU A 286 -11.68 -18.94 -2.90
CA LEU A 286 -11.95 -18.28 -4.19
C LEU A 286 -12.63 -19.21 -5.20
N GLU A 287 -12.28 -20.50 -5.18
CA GLU A 287 -12.85 -21.56 -6.04
C GLU A 287 -12.92 -21.18 -7.52
N LEU A 288 -11.79 -21.31 -8.23
CA LEU A 288 -11.73 -21.07 -9.67
C LEU A 288 -11.86 -22.39 -10.45
N PRO A 289 -12.67 -22.46 -11.52
CA PRO A 289 -12.84 -23.70 -12.28
C PRO A 289 -11.54 -24.11 -12.98
N TYR A 290 -10.98 -25.27 -12.61
CA TYR A 290 -9.76 -25.81 -13.21
C TYR A 290 -9.83 -25.90 -14.75
N PRO A 291 -10.93 -26.39 -15.38
CA PRO A 291 -11.01 -26.42 -16.84
C PRO A 291 -10.98 -25.03 -17.48
N TRP A 292 -11.50 -24.01 -16.79
CA TRP A 292 -11.46 -22.63 -17.29
C TRP A 292 -10.03 -22.07 -17.23
N LEU A 293 -9.32 -22.27 -16.12
CA LEU A 293 -7.91 -21.86 -15.98
C LEU A 293 -7.04 -22.48 -17.07
N MET A 294 -7.13 -23.81 -17.22
CA MET A 294 -6.29 -24.57 -18.15
C MET A 294 -6.62 -24.23 -19.62
N ARG A 295 -7.91 -24.21 -20.02
CA ARG A 295 -8.29 -23.95 -21.43
C ARG A 295 -8.02 -22.52 -21.88
N ASN A 296 -8.06 -21.56 -20.95
CA ASN A 296 -7.82 -20.16 -21.26
C ASN A 296 -6.37 -19.72 -20.95
N CYS A 297 -5.50 -20.62 -20.49
CA CYS A 297 -4.10 -20.31 -20.14
C CYS A 297 -3.97 -19.11 -19.18
N ILE A 298 -4.81 -19.06 -18.15
CA ILE A 298 -4.85 -17.92 -17.22
C ILE A 298 -3.66 -17.97 -16.27
N THR A 299 -2.99 -16.83 -16.09
CA THR A 299 -1.95 -16.66 -15.07
C THR A 299 -2.54 -16.00 -13.83
N ILE A 300 -2.33 -16.62 -12.67
CA ILE A 300 -2.74 -16.05 -11.37
C ILE A 300 -1.51 -15.94 -10.49
N LYS A 301 -1.28 -14.75 -9.94
CA LYS A 301 -0.15 -14.47 -9.06
C LYS A 301 -0.63 -13.76 -7.80
N GLY A 302 -0.29 -14.32 -6.65
CA GLY A 302 -0.40 -13.60 -5.38
C GLY A 302 0.72 -12.55 -5.30
N MET A 303 0.40 -11.38 -4.76
CA MET A 303 1.41 -10.35 -4.52
C MET A 303 1.19 -9.72 -3.15
N TRP A 304 2.20 -9.85 -2.28
CA TRP A 304 2.26 -9.11 -1.03
C TRP A 304 3.27 -7.98 -1.17
N MET A 305 2.82 -6.75 -0.94
CA MET A 305 3.58 -5.52 -1.16
C MET A 305 4.07 -5.38 -2.62
N TYR A 306 5.36 -5.12 -2.82
CA TYR A 306 5.96 -4.73 -4.11
C TYR A 306 7.46 -5.08 -4.10
N PRO A 307 8.10 -5.28 -5.26
CA PRO A 307 9.53 -5.54 -5.33
C PRO A 307 10.36 -4.28 -4.99
N PRO A 308 11.63 -4.40 -4.53
CA PRO A 308 12.42 -3.27 -4.04
C PRO A 308 12.59 -2.10 -5.04
N GLU A 309 12.66 -2.40 -6.34
CA GLU A 309 12.81 -1.41 -7.41
C GLU A 309 11.52 -0.64 -7.71
N ALA A 310 10.36 -1.11 -7.22
CA ALA A 310 9.07 -0.47 -7.46
C ALA A 310 9.05 0.97 -6.93
N THR A 311 9.66 1.20 -5.76
CA THR A 311 9.67 2.52 -5.12
C THR A 311 10.35 3.57 -5.99
N ILE A 312 11.51 3.25 -6.55
CA ILE A 312 12.27 4.18 -7.41
C ILE A 312 11.48 4.51 -8.68
N ARG A 313 10.87 3.50 -9.32
CA ARG A 313 10.07 3.71 -10.53
C ARG A 313 8.82 4.54 -10.27
N LEU A 314 8.14 4.32 -9.15
CA LEU A 314 6.94 5.08 -8.79
C LEU A 314 7.26 6.53 -8.43
N VAL A 315 8.40 6.79 -7.76
CA VAL A 315 8.92 8.15 -7.58
C VAL A 315 9.13 8.83 -8.94
N GLY A 316 9.66 8.10 -9.93
CA GLY A 316 9.79 8.58 -11.31
C GLY A 316 8.44 8.95 -11.95
N LEU A 317 7.39 8.13 -11.76
CA LEU A 317 6.04 8.44 -12.26
C LEU A 317 5.45 9.71 -11.62
N ILE A 318 5.71 9.95 -10.33
CA ILE A 318 5.29 11.17 -9.64
C ILE A 318 6.08 12.37 -10.16
N ARG A 319 7.41 12.27 -10.21
CA ARG A 319 8.31 13.35 -10.64
C ARG A 319 8.09 13.77 -12.10
N SER A 320 7.72 12.83 -12.96
CA SER A 320 7.36 13.11 -14.36
C SER A 320 5.94 13.65 -14.55
N GLY A 321 5.16 13.77 -13.46
CA GLY A 321 3.79 14.31 -13.50
C GLY A 321 2.73 13.32 -14.00
N LEU A 322 3.08 12.04 -14.19
CA LEU A 322 2.13 10.98 -14.56
C LEU A 322 1.22 10.59 -13.40
N ILE A 323 1.68 10.76 -12.16
CA ILE A 323 0.86 10.66 -10.94
C ILE A 323 0.92 12.00 -10.21
N LYS A 324 -0.25 12.62 -10.03
CA LYS A 324 -0.36 13.87 -9.28
C LYS A 324 -0.76 13.58 -7.82
N LEU A 325 0.04 14.09 -6.88
CA LEU A 325 -0.20 13.89 -5.45
C LEU A 325 -1.30 14.82 -4.90
N ASP A 326 -1.61 15.91 -5.60
CA ASP A 326 -2.69 16.86 -5.25
C ASP A 326 -4.09 16.22 -5.27
N HIS A 327 -4.23 15.04 -5.88
CA HIS A 327 -5.46 14.27 -5.80
C HIS A 327 -5.78 13.80 -4.39
N PHE A 328 -4.76 13.64 -3.53
CA PHE A 328 -4.87 13.12 -2.17
C PHE A 328 -5.05 14.26 -1.16
N ALA A 329 -6.22 14.29 -0.52
CA ALA A 329 -6.48 15.20 0.58
C ALA A 329 -5.97 14.58 1.89
N ALA A 330 -5.14 15.32 2.63
CA ALA A 330 -4.60 14.88 3.90
C ALA A 330 -5.16 15.70 5.06
N THR A 331 -5.55 15.02 6.14
CA THR A 331 -5.74 15.63 7.45
C THR A 331 -4.49 15.34 8.29
N THR A 332 -3.88 16.39 8.84
CA THR A 332 -2.62 16.28 9.58
C THR A 332 -2.84 16.43 11.08
N PHE A 333 -2.10 15.64 11.85
CA PHE A 333 -2.01 15.69 13.31
C PHE A 333 -0.54 15.82 13.70
N ASP A 334 -0.24 16.43 14.85
CA ASP A 334 1.09 16.31 15.45
C ASP A 334 1.24 14.97 16.19
N LEU A 335 2.42 14.72 16.75
CA LEU A 335 2.70 13.48 17.48
C LEU A 335 1.90 13.32 18.78
N ASP A 336 1.59 14.43 19.49
CA ASP A 336 0.81 14.38 20.74
C ASP A 336 -0.60 13.86 20.50
N HIS A 337 -1.15 14.14 19.31
CA HIS A 337 -2.48 13.75 18.89
C HIS A 337 -2.50 12.45 18.06
N ALA A 338 -1.51 11.57 18.23
CA ALA A 338 -1.45 10.30 17.49
C ALA A 338 -2.69 9.41 17.70
N ASN A 339 -3.27 9.40 18.91
CA ASN A 339 -4.52 8.66 19.18
C ASN A 339 -5.70 9.24 18.39
N ASP A 340 -5.81 10.57 18.30
CA ASP A 340 -6.85 11.23 17.51
C ASP A 340 -6.66 10.98 16.01
N ALA A 341 -5.41 10.92 15.55
CA ALA A 341 -5.09 10.56 14.18
C ALA A 341 -5.56 9.14 13.84
N VAL A 342 -5.39 8.18 14.75
CA VAL A 342 -5.90 6.80 14.59
C VAL A 342 -7.43 6.78 14.50
N ALA A 343 -8.11 7.48 15.41
CA ALA A 343 -9.57 7.58 15.40
C ALA A 343 -10.08 8.25 14.11
N HIS A 344 -9.43 9.34 13.69
CA HIS A 344 -9.77 10.04 12.45
C HIS A 344 -9.57 9.13 11.23
N ALA A 345 -8.46 8.39 11.14
CA ALA A 345 -8.16 7.52 10.02
C ALA A 345 -9.21 6.41 9.85
N ALA A 346 -9.70 5.84 10.96
CA ALA A 346 -10.77 4.85 10.96
C ALA A 346 -12.11 5.43 10.50
N ALA A 347 -12.48 6.62 11.01
CA ALA A 347 -13.75 7.27 10.69
C ALA A 347 -13.81 7.89 9.27
N ASN A 348 -12.66 8.28 8.71
CA ASN A 348 -12.58 9.06 7.47
C ASN A 348 -11.93 8.31 6.30
N ALA A 349 -11.80 6.98 6.42
CA ALA A 349 -11.28 6.13 5.36
C ALA A 349 -12.03 6.34 4.03
N GLY A 350 -11.30 6.38 2.92
CA GLY A 350 -11.93 6.57 1.62
C GLY A 350 -10.94 6.81 0.49
N PRO A 351 -11.44 6.92 -0.75
CA PRO A 351 -10.60 7.18 -1.90
C PRO A 351 -9.91 8.54 -1.78
N PHE A 352 -8.61 8.58 -2.06
CA PHE A 352 -7.80 9.79 -2.06
C PHE A 352 -7.83 10.60 -0.74
N LYS A 353 -8.11 9.93 0.38
CA LYS A 353 -8.05 10.54 1.71
C LYS A 353 -6.91 9.95 2.51
N MET A 354 -6.14 10.80 3.17
CA MET A 354 -5.03 10.41 4.01
C MET A 354 -5.17 11.03 5.40
N THR A 355 -4.71 10.27 6.40
CA THR A 355 -4.40 10.82 7.72
C THR A 355 -2.90 10.75 7.90
N VAL A 356 -2.29 11.85 8.34
CA VAL A 356 -0.84 11.99 8.42
C VAL A 356 -0.48 12.54 9.80
N ILE A 357 0.51 11.94 10.44
CA ILE A 357 1.17 12.49 11.63
C ILE A 357 2.42 13.25 11.18
N ARG A 358 2.66 14.41 11.79
CA ARG A 358 3.87 15.22 11.63
C ARG A 358 4.60 15.23 12.98
N PRO A 359 5.62 14.37 13.14
CA PRO A 359 6.33 14.20 14.41
C PRO A 359 6.98 15.47 14.97
#